data_AF-A0A9E4H8Q3-F1
#
_entry.id   AF-A0A9E4H8Q3-F1
#
_cell.length_a   1.000
_cell.length_b   1.000
_cell.length_c   1.000
_cell.angle_alpha   90.00
_cell.angle_beta   90.00
_cell.angle_gamma   90.00
#
_symmetry.space_group_name_H-M   'P 1'
#
loop_
_entity.id
_entity.type
_entity.pdbx_description
1 polymer ?
#
loop_
_entity_poly.entity_id
_entity_poly.type
_entity_poly.pdbx_seq_one_letter_code
_entity_poly.pdbx_strand_id
1 'polypeptide(L)'
;MLNPTAIQETMVVTHTDNSGVTDYTIKLAFAYHEEEGQWVGICIELGTATCAETLEQTQTELKDAVELQLNGVDRISDVKSYLADNGVEIVPVELPRPSGFAIS
;
A
#
# COMPACT_ATOMS: atom_id res chain seq x y z
N MET A 1 -27.00 0.26 -4.07
CA MET A 1 -27.20 0.07 -2.63
C MET A 1 -25.85 -0.32 -2.08
N LEU A 2 -25.23 0.50 -1.22
CA LEU A 2 -23.94 0.17 -0.62
C LEU A 2 -24.19 -0.91 0.44
N ASN A 3 -23.58 -2.08 0.29
CA ASN A 3 -23.68 -3.17 1.26
C ASN A 3 -23.14 -2.70 2.63
N PRO A 4 -23.84 -2.99 3.74
CA PRO A 4 -23.46 -2.52 5.08
C PRO A 4 -22.21 -3.18 5.67
N THR A 5 -21.59 -4.13 4.96
CA THR A 5 -20.41 -4.90 5.41
C THR A 5 -19.13 -4.48 4.68
N ALA A 6 -19.05 -3.23 4.22
CA ALA A 6 -17.83 -2.70 3.63
C ALA A 6 -16.83 -2.36 4.74
N ILE A 7 -15.83 -3.22 4.96
CA ILE A 7 -14.72 -2.96 5.89
C ILE A 7 -13.75 -2.02 5.16
N GLN A 8 -13.54 -0.83 5.72
CA GLN A 8 -12.55 0.11 5.23
C GLN A 8 -11.33 0.09 6.14
N GLU A 9 -10.16 -0.19 5.57
CA GLU A 9 -8.89 -0.23 6.29
C GLU A 9 -7.88 0.68 5.61
N THR A 10 -7.05 1.36 6.39
CA THR A 10 -5.92 2.13 5.86
C THR A 10 -4.62 1.44 6.22
N MET A 11 -3.86 1.01 5.22
CA MET A 11 -2.53 0.43 5.45
C MET A 11 -1.46 1.48 5.16
N VAL A 12 -0.44 1.48 6.01
CA VAL A 12 0.79 2.24 5.81
C VAL A 12 1.86 1.28 5.31
N VAL A 13 2.34 1.49 4.08
CA VAL A 13 3.46 0.74 3.52
C VAL A 13 4.70 1.62 3.56
N THR A 14 5.76 1.15 4.21
CA THR A 14 7.05 1.83 4.21
C THR A 14 7.88 1.29 3.07
N HIS A 15 8.27 2.16 2.15
CA HIS A 15 9.15 1.78 1.05
C HIS A 15 10.47 2.54 1.20
N THR A 16 11.56 1.78 1.14
CA THR A 16 12.93 2.32 1.13
C THR A 16 13.36 2.48 -0.32
N ASP A 17 13.68 3.71 -0.73
CA ASP A 17 14.26 3.98 -2.04
C ASP A 17 15.64 3.31 -2.17
N ASN A 18 16.01 2.88 -3.39
CA ASN A 18 17.31 2.25 -3.68
C ASN A 18 18.53 3.14 -3.33
N SER A 19 18.31 4.46 -3.14
CA SER A 19 19.34 5.39 -2.68
C SER A 19 19.61 5.33 -1.17
N GLY A 20 18.83 4.59 -0.38
CA GLY A 20 19.08 4.34 1.05
C GLY A 20 18.95 5.56 1.99
N VAL A 21 18.36 6.66 1.52
CA VAL A 21 18.34 7.97 2.22
C VAL A 21 16.93 8.43 2.60
N THR A 22 15.86 7.82 2.10
CA THR A 22 14.49 8.26 2.41
C THR A 22 13.53 7.09 2.47
N ASP A 23 13.01 6.81 3.66
CA ASP A 23 11.81 6.01 3.83
C ASP A 23 10.60 6.90 3.58
N TYR A 24 9.64 6.39 2.82
CA TYR A 24 8.36 7.05 2.63
C TYR A 24 7.24 6.10 3.02
N THR A 25 6.25 6.67 3.69
CA THR A 25 5.02 6.00 4.08
C THR A 25 3.97 6.29 3.02
N ILE A 26 3.47 5.23 2.41
CA ILE A 26 2.34 5.25 1.49
C ILE A 26 1.09 4.89 2.29
N LYS A 27 0.07 5.76 2.28
CA LYS A 27 -1.24 5.43 2.86
C LYS A 27 -2.15 4.94 1.74
N LEU A 28 -2.70 3.73 1.91
CA LEU A 28 -3.62 3.12 0.95
C LEU A 28 -4.92 2.73 1.67
N ALA A 29 -6.06 3.04 1.05
CA ALA A 29 -7.39 2.67 1.50
C ALA A 29 -7.82 1.37 0.82
N PHE A 30 -8.20 0.41 1.65
CA PHE A 30 -8.71 -0.89 1.25
C PHE A 30 -10.16 -0.98 1.63
N ALA A 31 -10.98 -1.49 0.71
CA ALA A 31 -12.38 -1.81 0.95
C ALA A 31 -12.59 -3.31 0.75
N TYR A 32 -13.14 -3.98 1.76
CA TYR A 32 -13.50 -5.38 1.70
C TYR A 32 -15.01 -5.53 1.81
N HIS A 33 -15.61 -6.35 0.97
CA HIS A 33 -17.02 -6.69 1.05
C HIS A 33 -17.25 -8.12 0.61
N GLU A 34 -18.34 -8.73 1.07
CA GLU A 34 -18.75 -10.05 0.60
C GLU A 34 -19.66 -9.90 -0.63
N GLU A 35 -19.35 -10.65 -1.69
CA GLU A 35 -20.13 -10.75 -2.91
C GLU A 35 -20.26 -12.23 -3.28
N GLU A 36 -21.50 -12.71 -3.45
CA GLU A 36 -21.81 -14.10 -3.85
C GLU A 36 -21.15 -15.21 -3.00
N GLY A 37 -20.88 -14.93 -1.71
CA GLY A 37 -20.23 -15.88 -0.80
C GLY A 37 -18.70 -15.89 -0.87
N GLN A 38 -18.10 -14.92 -1.57
CA GLN A 38 -16.67 -14.67 -1.59
C GLN A 38 -16.37 -13.28 -1.02
N TRP A 39 -15.20 -13.13 -0.40
CA TRP A 39 -14.69 -11.84 0.01
C TRP A 39 -13.96 -11.17 -1.15
N VAL A 40 -14.33 -9.93 -1.45
CA VAL A 40 -13.72 -9.10 -2.47
C VAL A 40 -13.03 -7.93 -1.77
N GLY A 41 -11.73 -7.80 -2.01
CA GLY A 41 -10.89 -6.73 -1.47
C GLY A 41 -10.40 -5.84 -2.60
N ILE A 42 -10.51 -4.53 -2.43
CA ILE A 42 -10.15 -3.53 -3.43
C ILE A 42 -9.29 -2.45 -2.77
N CYS A 43 -8.12 -2.17 -3.34
CA CYS A 43 -7.36 -0.96 -3.07
C CYS A 43 -7.93 0.18 -3.91
N ILE A 44 -8.50 1.20 -3.26
CA ILE A 44 -9.26 2.25 -3.93
C ILE A 44 -8.36 3.12 -4.80
N GLU A 45 -7.16 3.41 -4.33
CA GLU A 45 -6.23 4.32 -5.00
C GLU A 45 -5.50 3.65 -6.16
N LEU A 46 -5.11 2.38 -6.01
CA LEU A 46 -4.37 1.66 -7.05
C LEU A 46 -5.28 0.92 -8.04
N GLY A 47 -6.57 0.79 -7.73
CA GLY A 47 -7.52 -0.01 -8.50
C GLY A 47 -7.23 -1.51 -8.47
N THR A 48 -6.30 -1.96 -7.63
CA THR A 48 -5.95 -3.38 -7.45
C THR A 48 -7.06 -4.08 -6.68
N ALA A 49 -7.53 -5.22 -7.17
CA ALA A 49 -8.55 -6.01 -6.50
C ALA A 49 -8.18 -7.49 -6.46
N THR A 50 -8.60 -8.19 -5.42
CA THR A 50 -8.55 -9.65 -5.31
C THR A 50 -9.83 -10.19 -4.70
N CYS A 51 -10.08 -11.49 -4.86
CA CYS A 51 -11.17 -12.17 -4.21
C CYS A 51 -10.73 -13.53 -3.65
N ALA A 52 -11.23 -13.88 -2.47
CA ALA A 52 -10.92 -15.15 -1.81
C ALA A 52 -12.10 -15.66 -0.97
N GLU A 53 -11.98 -16.89 -0.47
CA GLU A 53 -13.05 -17.53 0.33
C GLU A 53 -13.19 -16.91 1.73
N THR A 54 -12.12 -16.28 2.23
CA THR A 54 -12.11 -15.66 3.57
C THR A 54 -11.55 -14.24 3.54
N LEU A 55 -11.96 -13.42 4.51
CA LEU A 55 -11.46 -12.05 4.68
C LEU A 55 -9.93 -12.02 4.87
N GLU A 56 -9.38 -12.87 5.74
CA GLU A 56 -7.93 -12.90 6.01
C GLU A 56 -7.11 -13.26 4.76
N GLN A 57 -7.61 -14.21 3.95
CA GLN A 57 -6.97 -14.57 2.69
C GLN A 57 -7.04 -13.41 1.70
N THR A 58 -8.20 -12.77 1.59
CA THR A 58 -8.41 -11.59 0.72
C THR A 58 -7.46 -10.46 1.12
N GLN A 59 -7.32 -10.16 2.41
CA GLN A 59 -6.39 -9.16 2.93
C GLN A 59 -4.93 -9.50 2.56
N THR A 60 -4.53 -10.75 2.75
CA THR A 60 -3.16 -11.21 2.47
C THR A 60 -2.85 -11.11 0.98
N GLU A 61 -3.72 -11.62 0.12
CA GLU A 61 -3.52 -11.59 -1.33
C GLU A 61 -3.58 -10.16 -1.88
N LEU A 62 -4.45 -9.31 -1.35
CA LEU A 62 -4.57 -7.93 -1.80
C LEU A 62 -3.29 -7.16 -1.46
N LYS A 63 -2.75 -7.40 -0.27
CA LYS A 63 -1.48 -6.84 0.15
C LYS A 63 -0.35 -7.29 -0.77
N ASP A 64 -0.24 -8.59 -1.05
CA ASP A 64 0.81 -9.13 -1.94
C ASP A 64 0.70 -8.54 -3.36
N ALA A 65 -0.52 -8.44 -3.90
CA ALA A 65 -0.77 -7.83 -5.20
C ALA A 65 -0.36 -6.35 -5.25
N VAL A 66 -0.68 -5.60 -4.20
CA VAL A 66 -0.26 -4.19 -4.06
C VAL A 66 1.26 -4.08 -3.94
N GLU A 67 1.90 -4.89 -3.10
CA GLU A 67 3.37 -4.90 -2.96
C GLU A 67 4.04 -5.25 -4.30
N LEU A 68 3.50 -6.23 -5.03
CA LEU A 68 4.00 -6.62 -6.34
C LEU A 68 3.85 -5.50 -7.38
N GLN A 69 2.71 -4.81 -7.38
CA GLN A 69 2.46 -3.66 -8.27
C GLN A 69 3.42 -2.51 -7.95
N LEU A 70 3.62 -2.18 -6.68
CA LEU A 70 4.57 -1.14 -6.25
C LEU A 70 6.02 -1.50 -6.64
N ASN A 71 6.45 -2.75 -6.41
CA ASN A 71 7.76 -3.23 -6.85
C ASN A 71 7.92 -3.22 -8.38
N GLY A 72 6.83 -3.46 -9.12
CA GLY A 72 6.81 -3.39 -10.59
C GLY A 72 6.96 -1.96 -11.10
N VAL A 73 6.32 -1.00 -10.45
CA VAL A 73 6.41 0.43 -10.79
C VAL A 73 7.79 1.00 -10.50
N ASP A 74 8.39 0.67 -9.34
CA ASP A 74 9.76 1.07 -8.96
C ASP A 74 10.79 0.73 -10.06
N ARG A 75 10.61 -0.41 -10.74
CA ARG A 75 11.47 -0.85 -11.84
C ARG A 75 11.28 -0.11 -13.16
N ILE A 76 10.15 0.58 -13.35
CA ILE A 76 9.74 1.13 -14.65
C ILE A 76 9.79 2.68 -14.67
N SER A 77 9.51 3.36 -13.55
CA SER A 77 9.65 4.83 -13.39
C SER A 77 9.35 5.28 -11.95
N ASP A 78 9.71 6.52 -11.61
CA ASP A 78 9.48 7.22 -10.33
C ASP A 78 8.13 6.84 -9.67
N VAL A 79 8.17 5.90 -8.71
CA VAL A 79 7.00 5.43 -7.96
C VAL A 79 6.24 6.59 -7.30
N LYS A 80 6.95 7.66 -6.95
CA LYS A 80 6.36 8.90 -6.43
C LYS A 80 5.46 9.60 -7.44
N SER A 81 5.87 9.64 -8.72
CA SER A 81 5.07 10.24 -9.79
C SER A 81 3.84 9.38 -10.09
N TYR A 82 3.98 8.05 -10.06
CA TYR A 82 2.85 7.14 -10.24
C TYR A 82 1.82 7.25 -9.11
N LEU A 83 2.28 7.28 -7.86
CA LEU A 83 1.42 7.44 -6.69
C LEU A 83 0.72 8.82 -6.67
N ALA A 84 1.44 9.88 -7.04
CA ALA A 84 0.86 11.22 -7.16
C ALA A 84 -0.23 11.29 -8.24
N ASP A 85 -0.04 10.62 -9.38
CA ASP A 85 -1.02 10.55 -10.47
C ASP A 85 -2.31 9.79 -10.05
N ASN A 86 -2.17 8.79 -9.18
CA ASN A 86 -3.28 8.02 -8.62
C ASN A 86 -3.90 8.68 -7.36
N GLY A 87 -3.44 9.87 -6.97
CA GLY A 87 -3.97 10.59 -5.80
C GLY A 87 -3.60 9.97 -4.46
N VAL A 88 -2.56 9.12 -4.42
CA VAL A 88 -2.07 8.50 -3.19
C VAL A 88 -1.25 9.51 -2.39
N GLU A 89 -1.57 9.66 -1.11
CA GLU A 89 -0.80 10.50 -0.20
C GLU A 89 0.51 9.81 0.20
N ILE A 90 1.64 10.41 -0.19
CA ILE A 90 2.98 9.98 0.22
C ILE A 90 3.46 10.88 1.35
N VAL A 91 3.69 10.31 2.51
CA VAL A 91 4.28 11.00 3.65
C VAL A 91 5.76 10.63 3.71
N PRO A 92 6.69 11.57 3.49
CA PRO A 92 8.11 11.29 3.72
C PRO A 92 8.32 11.01 5.22
N VAL A 93 8.94 9.87 5.53
CA VAL A 93 9.37 9.57 6.88
C VAL A 93 10.74 10.21 7.03
N GLU A 94 10.80 11.33 7.77
CA GLU A 94 12.08 11.80 8.28
C GLU A 94 12.57 10.76 9.29
N LEU A 95 13.38 9.80 8.82
CA LEU A 95 14.22 9.05 9.73
C LEU A 95 15.06 10.08 10.51
N PRO A 96 15.12 10.00 11.85
CA PRO A 96 16.17 10.70 12.56
C PRO A 96 17.48 10.16 12.01
N ARG A 97 18.19 10.96 11.20
CA ARG A 97 19.54 10.63 10.78
C ARG A 97 20.30 10.26 12.06
N PRO A 98 20.93 9.08 12.17
CA PRO A 98 21.75 8.80 13.33
C PRO A 98 22.84 9.88 13.37
N SER A 99 22.67 10.83 14.29
CA SER A 99 23.58 11.93 14.53
C SER A 99 24.90 11.33 14.98
N GLY A 100 25.82 11.15 14.03
CA GLY A 100 27.24 10.97 14.29
C GLY A 100 27.59 9.67 15.01
N PHE A 101 28.38 8.85 14.31
CA PHE A 101 29.47 8.15 14.97
C PHE A 101 30.27 9.16 15.83
N ALA A 102 30.03 9.18 17.14
CA ALA A 102 30.96 9.75 18.10
C ALA A 102 31.86 8.62 18.58
N ILE A 103 32.93 8.36 17.84
CA ILE A 103 34.10 7.69 18.39
C ILE A 103 34.74 8.66 19.40
N SER A 104 34.84 8.25 20.66
CA SER A 104 35.65 8.87 21.71
C SER A 104 36.36 7.76 22.48
#